data_AF-A0A7S3CR66-F1
#
_entry.id   AF-A0A7S3CR66-F1
#
_cell.length_a   1.000
_cell.length_b   1.000
_cell.length_c   1.000
_cell.angle_alpha   90.00
_cell.angle_beta   90.00
_cell.angle_gamma   90.00
#
_symmetry.space_group_name_H-M   'P 1'
#
loop_
_entity.id
_entity.type
_entity.pdbx_description
1 polymer ?
#
loop_
_entity_poly.entity_id
_entity_poly.type
_entity_poly.pdbx_seq_one_letter_code
_entity_poly.pdbx_strand_id
1 'polypeptide(L)'
;KIFDHSLEGNIFSHSANPLLNMCLLYEFLFLLTKKFFSLSYTCRQLMDQVKTMIIEYIESVDDENFLTSVMLEKDYSGRDSLQIAVELEVLDLIQAPKVKAVIKRIWNSDYDTSGSFFEMSTPFQILNQPSTSDIDIEVENRFYKKRNIEGKPQYDSNFNIFKQSMYSRLKGK
;
A
#
# COMPACT_ATOMS: atom_id res chain seq x y z
N LYS A 1 -25.63 29.20 -12.92
CA LYS A 1 -25.84 28.68 -11.55
C LYS A 1 -25.80 27.15 -11.62
N ILE A 2 -24.63 26.55 -11.46
CA ILE A 2 -24.42 25.08 -11.42
C ILE A 2 -23.36 24.83 -10.34
N PHE A 3 -23.67 25.22 -9.10
CA PHE A 3 -22.84 24.97 -7.93
C PHE A 3 -23.75 24.78 -6.72
N ASP A 4 -24.65 23.81 -6.83
CA ASP A 4 -25.21 23.15 -5.66
C ASP A 4 -24.61 21.74 -5.66
N HIS A 5 -23.41 21.61 -5.09
CA HIS A 5 -22.88 20.31 -4.69
C HIS A 5 -23.65 19.89 -3.45
N SER A 6 -24.86 19.34 -3.64
CA SER A 6 -25.49 18.60 -2.56
C SER A 6 -24.55 17.44 -2.22
N LEU A 7 -24.17 17.36 -0.94
CA LEU A 7 -23.35 16.28 -0.39
C LEU A 7 -23.97 14.89 -0.65
N GLU A 8 -25.25 14.84 -0.99
CA GLU A 8 -26.03 13.66 -1.40
C GLU A 8 -25.55 13.03 -2.72
N GLY A 9 -24.89 13.79 -3.60
CA GLY A 9 -24.34 13.26 -4.86
C GLY A 9 -22.94 12.67 -4.74
N ASN A 10 -22.26 12.88 -3.60
CA ASN A 10 -20.88 12.47 -3.42
C ASN A 10 -20.85 11.04 -2.86
N ILE A 11 -20.53 10.05 -3.70
CA ILE A 11 -20.44 8.63 -3.30
C ILE A 11 -19.49 8.42 -2.11
N PHE A 12 -18.52 9.33 -1.91
CA PHE A 12 -17.56 9.25 -0.82
C PHE A 12 -18.10 9.79 0.51
N SER A 13 -19.12 10.67 0.52
CA SER A 13 -19.67 11.26 1.76
C SER A 13 -20.39 10.23 2.64
N HIS A 14 -20.90 9.15 2.03
CA HIS A 14 -21.62 8.08 2.72
C HIS A 14 -20.72 6.88 3.08
N SER A 15 -19.43 6.95 2.81
CA SER A 15 -18.52 5.84 3.05
C SER A 15 -17.77 5.95 4.38
N ALA A 16 -17.57 4.80 5.04
CA ALA A 16 -16.82 4.71 6.29
C ALA A 16 -15.35 5.13 6.10
N ASN A 17 -14.76 4.76 4.96
CA ASN A 17 -13.42 5.19 4.55
C ASN A 17 -13.46 5.75 3.11
N PRO A 18 -13.61 7.09 2.97
CA PRO A 18 -13.67 7.73 1.66
C PRO A 18 -12.34 7.63 0.90
N LEU A 19 -11.21 7.66 1.61
CA LEU A 19 -9.88 7.59 1.00
C LEU A 19 -9.64 6.24 0.32
N LEU A 20 -9.93 5.14 1.02
CA LEU A 20 -9.79 3.80 0.48
C LEU A 20 -10.69 3.60 -0.74
N ASN A 21 -11.93 4.09 -0.67
CA ASN A 21 -12.87 4.02 -1.80
C ASN A 21 -12.40 4.82 -3.02
N MET A 22 -11.79 5.99 -2.83
CA MET A 22 -11.20 6.74 -3.93
C MET A 22 -10.01 5.98 -4.56
N CYS A 23 -9.15 5.34 -3.75
CA CYS A 23 -8.05 4.51 -4.24
C CYS A 23 -8.56 3.29 -5.02
N LEU A 24 -9.61 2.61 -4.54
CA LEU A 24 -10.23 1.48 -5.23
C LEU A 24 -10.92 1.91 -6.54
N LEU A 25 -11.57 3.08 -6.56
CA LEU A 25 -12.13 3.63 -7.79
C LEU A 25 -11.04 3.93 -8.83
N TYR A 26 -9.90 4.46 -8.37
CA TYR A 26 -8.75 4.70 -9.24
C TYR A 26 -8.21 3.38 -9.83
N GLU A 27 -8.08 2.33 -9.01
CA GLU A 27 -7.71 0.97 -9.46
C GLU A 27 -8.67 0.44 -10.52
N PHE A 28 -9.98 0.57 -10.27
CA PHE A 28 -11.01 0.12 -11.18
C PHE A 28 -10.93 0.85 -12.54
N LEU A 29 -10.79 2.18 -12.53
CA LEU A 29 -10.63 2.97 -13.75
C LEU A 29 -9.35 2.62 -14.51
N PHE A 30 -8.27 2.30 -13.80
CA PHE A 30 -7.03 1.85 -14.41
C PHE A 30 -7.19 0.49 -15.12
N LEU A 31 -7.89 -0.46 -14.48
CA LEU A 31 -8.21 -1.76 -15.09
C LEU A 31 -9.13 -1.61 -16.32
N LEU A 32 -10.12 -0.71 -16.24
CA LEU A 32 -10.96 -0.39 -17.40
C LEU A 32 -10.16 0.20 -18.55
N THR A 33 -9.23 1.11 -18.26
CA THR A 33 -8.35 1.70 -19.26
C THR A 33 -7.49 0.66 -19.98
N LYS A 34 -7.03 -0.38 -19.25
CA LYS A 34 -6.28 -1.50 -19.83
C LYS A 34 -7.14 -2.40 -20.73
N LYS A 35 -8.42 -2.55 -20.41
CA LYS A 35 -9.34 -3.48 -21.10
C LYS A 35 -10.08 -2.85 -22.27
N PHE A 36 -10.42 -1.56 -22.19
CA PHE A 36 -11.24 -0.87 -23.17
C PHE A 36 -10.52 0.38 -23.69
N PHE A 37 -9.89 0.25 -24.86
CA PHE A 37 -9.18 1.36 -25.50
C PHE A 37 -10.12 2.52 -25.89
N SER A 38 -11.36 2.22 -26.27
CA SER A 38 -12.35 3.24 -26.65
C SER A 38 -12.73 4.19 -25.51
N LEU A 39 -12.63 3.73 -24.26
CA LEU A 39 -12.97 4.51 -23.07
C LEU A 39 -11.73 5.04 -22.35
N SER A 40 -10.53 4.81 -22.88
CA SER A 40 -9.29 5.13 -22.18
C SER A 40 -9.14 6.62 -21.88
N TYR A 41 -9.61 7.49 -22.78
CA TYR A 41 -9.51 8.93 -22.61
C TYR A 41 -10.40 9.43 -21.47
N THR A 42 -11.66 9.00 -21.43
CA THR A 42 -12.60 9.39 -20.36
C THR A 42 -12.21 8.76 -19.03
N CYS A 43 -11.76 7.51 -19.01
CA CYS A 43 -11.23 6.89 -17.79
C CYS A 43 -10.03 7.65 -17.24
N ARG A 44 -9.09 8.10 -18.09
CA ARG A 44 -7.95 8.92 -17.64
C ARG A 44 -8.40 10.26 -17.05
N GLN A 45 -9.34 10.94 -17.69
CA GLN A 45 -9.89 12.19 -17.14
C GLN A 45 -10.55 11.99 -15.78
N LEU A 46 -11.31 10.90 -15.61
CA LEU A 46 -11.90 10.55 -14.31
C LEU A 46 -10.83 10.16 -13.28
N MET A 47 -9.79 9.44 -13.69
CA MET A 47 -8.66 9.11 -12.82
C MET A 47 -7.94 10.37 -12.32
N ASP A 48 -7.73 11.35 -13.19
CA ASP A 48 -7.11 12.63 -12.80
C ASP A 48 -8.01 13.40 -11.80
N GLN A 49 -9.33 13.40 -12.00
CA GLN A 49 -10.27 14.00 -11.05
C GLN A 49 -10.24 13.29 -9.69
N VAL A 50 -10.27 11.95 -9.69
CA VAL A 50 -10.20 11.15 -8.46
C VAL A 50 -8.90 11.42 -7.72
N LYS A 51 -7.78 11.50 -8.45
CA LYS A 51 -6.48 11.82 -7.87
C LYS A 51 -6.47 13.20 -7.20
N THR A 52 -7.03 14.22 -7.83
CA THR A 52 -7.17 15.55 -7.23
C THR A 52 -8.03 15.50 -5.96
N MET A 53 -9.17 14.80 -5.99
CA MET A 53 -10.02 14.64 -4.81
C MET A 53 -9.31 13.94 -3.65
N ILE A 54 -8.46 12.94 -3.94
CA ILE A 54 -7.67 12.27 -2.90
C ILE A 54 -6.69 13.24 -2.25
N ILE A 55 -5.99 14.05 -3.05
CA ILE A 55 -5.02 15.04 -2.53
C ILE A 55 -5.75 16.08 -1.67
N GLU A 56 -6.87 16.63 -2.17
CA GLU A 56 -7.69 17.59 -1.42
C GLU A 56 -8.21 16.99 -0.11
N TYR A 57 -8.64 15.72 -0.11
CA TYR A 57 -9.05 15.02 1.10
C TYR A 57 -7.90 14.92 2.12
N ILE A 58 -6.73 14.44 1.69
CA ILE A 58 -5.54 14.33 2.54
C ILE A 58 -5.14 15.69 3.12
N GLU A 59 -5.20 16.75 2.31
CA GLU A 59 -4.89 18.11 2.74
C GLU A 59 -5.90 18.65 3.74
N SER A 60 -7.19 18.31 3.58
CA SER A 60 -8.28 18.73 4.48
C SER A 60 -8.28 18.03 5.85
N VAL A 61 -7.62 16.88 5.98
CA VAL A 61 -7.57 16.15 7.25
C VAL A 61 -6.55 16.79 8.20
N ASP A 62 -7.03 17.36 9.30
CA ASP A 62 -6.19 18.06 10.28
C ASP A 62 -5.45 17.11 11.25
N ASP A 63 -6.07 15.98 11.63
CA ASP A 63 -5.48 15.02 12.56
C ASP A 63 -4.65 13.93 11.85
N GLU A 64 -3.35 13.94 12.09
CA GLU A 64 -2.42 12.94 11.55
C GLU A 64 -2.69 11.52 12.07
N ASN A 65 -3.18 11.37 13.31
CA ASN A 65 -3.50 10.04 13.86
C ASN A 65 -4.69 9.43 13.14
N PHE A 66 -5.73 10.25 12.94
CA PHE A 66 -6.89 9.87 12.13
C PHE A 66 -6.46 9.49 10.71
N LEU A 67 -5.67 10.35 10.03
CA LEU A 67 -5.16 10.04 8.70
C LEU A 67 -4.38 8.71 8.66
N THR A 68 -3.54 8.46 9.65
CA THR A 68 -2.79 7.19 9.76
C THR A 68 -3.73 5.99 9.87
N SER A 69 -4.76 6.09 10.71
CA SER A 69 -5.75 5.01 10.87
C SER A 69 -6.54 4.73 9.60
N VAL A 70 -6.95 5.79 8.89
CA VAL A 70 -7.69 5.71 7.62
C VAL A 70 -6.82 5.12 6.50
N MET A 71 -5.53 5.45 6.47
CA MET A 71 -4.59 4.92 5.47
C MET A 71 -4.23 3.44 5.70
N LEU A 72 -4.16 3.01 6.95
CA LEU A 72 -3.84 1.63 7.36
C LEU A 72 -5.06 0.70 7.41
N GLU A 73 -6.26 1.25 7.29
CA GLU A 73 -7.47 0.44 7.20
C GLU A 73 -7.40 -0.46 5.96
N LYS A 74 -7.73 -1.74 6.17
CA LYS A 74 -7.61 -2.77 5.15
C LYS A 74 -8.91 -2.93 4.39
N ASP A 75 -8.79 -3.15 3.08
CA ASP A 75 -9.88 -3.62 2.24
C ASP A 75 -10.26 -5.08 2.58
N TYR A 76 -11.33 -5.58 1.95
CA TYR A 76 -11.77 -6.97 2.09
C TYR A 76 -10.73 -8.01 1.62
N SER A 77 -9.70 -7.57 0.87
CA SER A 77 -8.58 -8.39 0.41
C SER A 77 -7.36 -8.30 1.34
N GLY A 78 -7.42 -7.49 2.40
CA GLY A 78 -6.32 -7.27 3.34
C GLY A 78 -5.26 -6.26 2.88
N ARG A 79 -5.51 -5.50 1.82
CA ARG A 79 -4.63 -4.43 1.30
C ARG A 79 -5.02 -3.09 1.91
N ASP A 80 -4.03 -2.26 2.23
CA ASP A 80 -4.25 -0.91 2.71
C ASP A 80 -4.18 0.13 1.58
N SER A 81 -4.55 1.38 1.89
CA SER A 81 -4.57 2.45 0.89
C SER A 81 -3.16 2.77 0.35
N LEU A 82 -2.12 2.55 1.16
CA LEU A 82 -0.72 2.77 0.79
C LEU A 82 -0.22 1.71 -0.20
N GLN A 83 -0.58 0.45 0.01
CA GLN A 83 -0.26 -0.67 -0.87
C GLN A 83 -0.90 -0.48 -2.23
N ILE A 84 -2.18 -0.11 -2.28
CA ILE A 84 -2.90 0.17 -3.53
C ILE A 84 -2.21 1.32 -4.29
N ALA A 85 -1.82 2.39 -3.58
CA ALA A 85 -1.13 3.52 -4.21
C ALA A 85 0.23 3.14 -4.81
N VAL A 86 0.96 2.21 -4.18
CA VAL A 86 2.23 1.67 -4.71
C VAL A 86 2.00 0.75 -5.91
N GLU A 87 1.03 -0.16 -5.83
CA GLU A 87 0.68 -1.08 -6.94
C GLU A 87 0.27 -0.33 -8.21
N LEU A 88 -0.40 0.82 -8.04
CA LEU A 88 -0.87 1.66 -9.14
C LEU A 88 0.14 2.74 -9.58
N GLU A 89 1.33 2.77 -8.97
CA GLU A 89 2.39 3.75 -9.23
C GLU A 89 1.92 5.22 -9.11
N VAL A 90 1.01 5.50 -8.18
CA VAL A 90 0.48 6.87 -7.94
C VAL A 90 1.47 7.64 -7.06
N LEU A 91 2.59 8.03 -7.67
CA LEU A 91 3.72 8.67 -6.98
C LEU A 91 3.34 9.97 -6.28
N ASP A 92 2.45 10.76 -6.87
CA ASP A 92 2.06 12.05 -6.33
C ASP A 92 1.36 11.92 -4.96
N LEU A 93 0.64 10.82 -4.74
CA LEU A 93 0.01 10.53 -3.45
C LEU A 93 1.05 10.15 -2.39
N ILE A 94 2.03 9.32 -2.76
CA ILE A 94 3.11 8.88 -1.87
C ILE A 94 4.03 10.05 -1.50
N GLN A 95 4.20 11.01 -2.41
CA GLN A 95 5.05 12.18 -2.21
C GLN A 95 4.38 13.30 -1.40
N ALA A 96 3.07 13.24 -1.19
CA ALA A 96 2.34 14.22 -0.39
C ALA A 96 2.97 14.38 1.01
N PRO A 97 3.23 15.62 1.50
CA PRO A 97 3.95 15.84 2.75
C PRO A 97 3.35 15.13 3.96
N LYS A 98 2.01 15.14 4.08
CA LYS A 98 1.26 14.47 5.15
C LYS A 98 1.40 12.94 5.06
N VAL A 99 1.26 12.35 3.87
CA VAL A 99 1.46 10.91 3.65
C VAL A 99 2.89 10.49 3.97
N LYS A 100 3.88 11.29 3.60
CA LYS A 100 5.28 11.04 3.94
C LYS A 100 5.53 11.06 5.45
N ALA A 101 4.85 11.94 6.20
CA ALA A 101 4.90 11.96 7.66
C ALA A 101 4.28 10.68 8.24
N VAL A 102 3.12 10.26 7.73
CA VAL A 102 2.47 8.99 8.10
C VAL A 102 3.39 7.79 7.85
N ILE A 103 4.01 7.70 6.67
CA ILE A 103 4.95 6.61 6.34
C ILE A 103 6.15 6.59 7.29
N LYS A 104 6.76 7.77 7.56
CA LYS A 104 7.87 7.87 8.53
C LYS A 104 7.43 7.46 9.92
N ARG A 105 6.21 7.82 10.30
CA ARG A 105 5.65 7.46 11.60
C ARG A 105 5.42 5.97 11.71
N ILE A 106 4.85 5.31 10.70
CA ILE A 106 4.71 3.85 10.65
C ILE A 106 6.07 3.18 10.82
N TRP A 107 7.09 3.67 10.09
CA TRP A 107 8.44 3.13 10.16
C TRP A 107 9.11 3.31 11.52
N ASN A 108 8.90 4.47 12.16
CA ASN A 108 9.50 4.80 13.46
C ASN A 108 8.66 4.32 14.65
N SER A 109 7.40 3.97 14.43
CA SER A 109 6.52 3.47 15.48
C SER A 109 6.83 2.01 15.77
N ASP A 110 6.66 1.61 17.03
CA ASP A 110 6.71 0.21 17.49
C ASP A 110 5.55 -0.65 16.94
N TYR A 111 4.95 -0.28 15.79
CA TYR A 111 4.08 -1.18 15.03
C TYR A 111 4.95 -2.29 14.44
N ASP A 112 5.17 -3.31 15.27
CA ASP A 112 5.73 -4.62 14.95
C ASP A 112 6.87 -4.61 13.91
N THR A 113 7.96 -3.91 14.25
CA THR A 113 9.28 -4.10 13.65
C THR A 113 9.98 -5.35 14.21
N SER A 114 9.22 -6.41 14.53
CA SER A 114 9.80 -7.70 14.91
C SER A 114 10.54 -8.39 13.76
N GLY A 115 10.48 -7.84 12.54
CA GLY A 115 11.39 -8.22 11.47
C GLY A 115 12.67 -7.41 11.51
N SER A 116 13.75 -8.03 11.96
CA SER A 116 15.06 -7.41 11.79
C SER A 116 15.42 -7.39 10.29
N PHE A 117 15.96 -6.28 9.79
CA PHE A 117 16.44 -6.17 8.40
C PHE A 117 17.42 -7.29 8.04
N PHE A 118 18.13 -7.80 9.05
CA PHE A 118 19.08 -8.89 8.93
C PHE A 118 18.40 -10.27 8.83
N GLU A 119 17.25 -10.47 9.47
CA GLU A 119 16.46 -11.71 9.37
C GLU A 119 15.91 -11.94 7.95
N MET A 120 15.71 -10.89 7.17
CA MET A 120 15.30 -10.98 5.76
C MET A 120 16.47 -11.26 4.80
N SER A 121 17.72 -11.17 5.27
CA SER A 121 18.89 -11.39 4.43
C SER A 121 19.33 -12.86 4.49
N THR A 122 19.30 -13.53 3.34
CA THR A 122 19.76 -14.92 3.19
C THR A 122 21.19 -15.15 3.72
N PRO A 123 22.16 -14.23 3.61
CA PRO A 123 23.51 -14.46 4.12
C PRO A 123 23.59 -14.40 5.66
N PHE A 124 22.79 -13.55 6.31
CA PHE A 124 22.80 -13.42 7.77
C PHE A 124 22.12 -14.60 8.46
N GLN A 125 21.06 -15.16 7.86
CA GLN A 125 20.46 -16.41 8.33
C GLN A 125 21.48 -17.56 8.32
N ILE A 126 22.32 -17.65 7.29
CA ILE A 126 23.36 -18.68 7.19
C ILE A 126 24.44 -18.49 8.26
N LEU A 127 24.78 -17.25 8.60
CA LEU A 127 25.90 -16.94 9.50
C LEU A 127 25.54 -17.04 10.99
N ASN A 128 24.29 -16.74 11.34
CA ASN A 128 23.82 -16.63 12.72
C ASN A 128 22.84 -17.75 13.14
N GLN A 129 22.64 -18.78 12.32
CA GLN A 129 21.99 -19.99 12.79
C GLN A 129 22.81 -20.57 13.95
N PRO A 130 22.20 -20.80 15.14
CA PRO A 130 22.86 -21.62 16.14
C PRO A 130 23.14 -22.97 15.46
N SER A 131 24.35 -23.49 15.62
CA SER A 131 24.72 -24.82 15.11
C SER A 131 23.89 -25.89 15.83
N THR A 132 22.62 -26.01 15.44
CA THR A 132 21.78 -27.16 15.74
C THR A 132 22.28 -28.26 14.84
N SER A 133 23.19 -29.05 15.41
CA SER A 133 23.33 -30.45 15.07
C SER A 133 21.96 -31.07 14.78
N ASP A 134 21.86 -31.72 13.62
CA ASP A 134 20.88 -32.74 13.26
C ASP A 134 19.51 -32.32 12.71
N ILE A 135 19.40 -31.25 11.91
CA ILE A 135 18.25 -31.09 11.01
C ILE A 135 18.72 -30.83 9.58
N ASP A 136 18.67 -31.88 8.77
CA ASP A 136 18.95 -31.83 7.34
C ASP A 136 17.81 -31.09 6.62
N ILE A 137 18.11 -29.86 6.19
CA ILE A 137 17.18 -28.93 5.54
C ILE A 137 16.63 -29.53 4.23
N GLU A 138 17.37 -30.44 3.58
CA GLU A 138 16.90 -31.16 2.39
C GLU A 138 15.82 -32.19 2.71
N VAL A 139 15.78 -32.73 3.93
CA VAL A 139 14.76 -33.69 4.38
C VAL A 139 13.45 -32.99 4.73
N GLU A 140 13.51 -31.76 5.23
CA GLU A 140 12.31 -30.97 5.55
C GLU A 140 11.65 -30.34 4.32
N ASN A 141 12.43 -29.94 3.32
CA ASN A 141 11.93 -29.28 2.10
C ASN A 141 11.65 -30.22 0.92
N ARG A 142 11.53 -31.54 1.16
CA ARG A 142 11.21 -32.50 0.09
C ARG A 142 9.86 -32.20 -0.54
N PHE A 143 9.81 -32.26 -1.87
CA PHE A 143 8.64 -31.91 -2.68
C PHE A 143 7.32 -32.62 -2.29
N TYR A 144 7.38 -33.74 -1.59
CA TYR A 144 6.20 -34.49 -1.14
C TYR A 144 5.69 -34.15 0.26
N LYS A 145 6.43 -33.34 1.05
CA LYS A 145 6.04 -32.96 2.41
C LYS A 145 5.08 -31.77 2.34
N LYS A 146 3.89 -31.88 2.96
CA LYS A 146 2.93 -30.77 3.05
C LYS A 146 3.60 -29.63 3.84
N ARG A 147 3.77 -28.47 3.20
CA ARG A 147 4.26 -27.26 3.86
C ARG A 147 3.28 -26.87 4.96
N ASN A 148 3.79 -26.59 6.15
CA ASN A 148 2.99 -26.09 7.26
C ASN A 148 2.82 -24.57 7.06
N ILE A 149 1.59 -24.09 6.89
CA ILE A 149 1.27 -22.71 6.45
C ILE A 149 0.91 -21.82 7.67
N GLU A 150 1.09 -22.31 8.90
CA GLU A 150 0.62 -21.63 10.12
C GLU A 150 1.55 -20.50 10.64
N GLY A 151 2.69 -20.26 10.00
CA GLY A 151 3.50 -19.06 10.28
C GLY A 151 2.95 -17.87 9.49
N LYS A 152 2.54 -16.79 10.16
CA LYS A 152 2.22 -15.53 9.47
C LYS A 152 3.47 -15.04 8.73
N PRO A 153 3.47 -14.94 7.39
CA PRO A 153 4.58 -14.35 6.68
C PRO A 153 4.69 -12.87 7.08
N GLN A 154 5.92 -12.40 7.30
CA GLN A 154 6.20 -10.97 7.22
C GLN A 154 5.68 -10.47 5.87
N TYR A 155 4.97 -9.34 5.89
CA TYR A 155 4.36 -8.78 4.69
C TYR A 155 5.45 -8.42 3.67
N ASP A 156 5.64 -9.29 2.66
CA ASP A 156 6.52 -9.05 1.50
C ASP A 156 6.20 -7.71 0.79
N SER A 157 4.97 -7.21 0.96
CA SER A 157 4.55 -5.91 0.44
C SER A 157 5.31 -4.75 1.06
N ASN A 158 5.69 -4.81 2.34
CA ASN A 158 6.39 -3.72 3.03
C ASN A 158 7.77 -3.44 2.40
N PHE A 159 8.46 -4.50 1.97
CA PHE A 159 9.73 -4.39 1.27
C PHE A 159 9.56 -3.76 -0.12
N ASN A 160 8.52 -4.17 -0.87
CA ASN A 160 8.23 -3.61 -2.19
C ASN A 160 7.86 -2.12 -2.11
N ILE A 161 7.07 -1.73 -1.11
CA ILE A 161 6.70 -0.34 -0.82
C ILE A 161 7.94 0.52 -0.58
N PHE A 162 8.88 0.05 0.25
CA PHE A 162 10.11 0.79 0.55
C PHE A 162 11.02 0.92 -0.68
N LYS A 163 11.19 -0.17 -1.44
CA LYS A 163 11.98 -0.19 -2.67
C LYS A 163 11.45 0.84 -3.68
N GLN A 164 10.13 0.85 -3.91
CA GLN A 164 9.47 1.80 -4.83
C GLN A 164 9.63 3.25 -4.37
N SER A 165 9.54 3.50 -3.05
CA SER A 165 9.77 4.83 -2.44
C SER A 165 11.19 5.34 -2.70
N MET A 166 12.20 4.47 -2.56
CA MET A 166 13.60 4.81 -2.82
C MET A 166 13.88 5.07 -4.30
N TYR A 167 13.35 4.23 -5.21
CA TYR A 167 13.51 4.46 -6.65
C TYR A 167 12.90 5.77 -7.13
N SER A 168 11.76 6.16 -6.57
CA SER A 168 11.09 7.42 -6.89
C SER A 168 11.94 8.64 -6.52
N ARG A 169 12.73 8.55 -5.44
CA ARG A 169 13.67 9.60 -5.02
C ARG A 169 14.89 9.72 -5.92
N LEU A 170 15.30 8.63 -6.58
CA LEU A 170 16.43 8.60 -7.50
C LEU A 170 16.06 9.09 -8.91
N LYS A 171 14.83 8.84 -9.36
CA LYS A 171 14.32 9.36 -10.66
C LYS A 171 13.93 10.84 -10.64
N GLY A 172 13.75 11.43 -9.46
CA GLY A 172 13.46 12.86 -9.29
C GLY A 172 14.70 13.77 -9.22
N LYS A 173 15.88 13.26 -9.58
CA LYS A 173 17.13 14.03 -9.74
C LYS A 173 17.55 14.08 -11.19
#